data_AF-A0A6I4TPZ5-F1
#
_entry.id   AF-A0A6I4TPZ5-F1
#
_cell.length_a   1.000
_cell.length_b   1.000
_cell.length_c   1.000
_cell.angle_alpha   90.00
_cell.angle_beta   90.00
_cell.angle_gamma   90.00
#
_symmetry.space_group_name_H-M   'P 1'
#
loop_
_entity.id
_entity.type
_entity.pdbx_description
1 polymer ?
#
loop_
_entity_poly.entity_id
_entity_poly.type
_entity_poly.pdbx_seq_one_letter_code
_entity_poly.pdbx_strand_id
1 'polypeptide(L)'
;MSDLKPFQVPEKAIAAHFSSVEEILRGALDPSVQVALVVDQLESKLVAGLSGAGLEITNRNRGGQVVRTAPLLHLRDGLWAFLGYQEEWSRMPDRRSKALFFRSSSIGIHFGYRNMDPKPQIFRAEWAGYDFRGGQYRFQGGLAGHPHWQFDALESLLSDEKVDKASELAELLREEAGGRPPPDFSPHGLGLLDTDVHDVISSRKIAAMHFASAAMWWNEAQHAHAPKNTINIRDWLKRSLAYIVQELDRV
;
A
#
# COMPACT_ATOMS: atom_id res chain seq x y z
N MET A 1 -19.86 23.36 -16.70
CA MET A 1 -19.03 22.24 -16.21
C MET A 1 -19.09 21.14 -17.24
N SER A 2 -17.96 20.76 -17.84
CA SER A 2 -17.92 19.65 -18.80
C SER A 2 -18.29 18.35 -18.09
N ASP A 3 -19.20 17.56 -18.66
CA ASP A 3 -19.52 16.23 -18.16
C ASP A 3 -18.26 15.36 -18.16
N LEU A 4 -17.79 15.00 -16.96
CA LEU A 4 -16.68 14.07 -16.80
C LEU A 4 -17.10 12.72 -17.38
N LYS A 5 -16.32 12.23 -18.35
CA LYS A 5 -16.49 10.88 -18.91
C LYS A 5 -15.33 10.01 -18.46
N PRO A 6 -15.58 8.91 -17.72
CA PRO A 6 -14.51 7.99 -17.38
C PRO A 6 -14.00 7.32 -18.65
N PHE A 7 -12.70 7.02 -18.67
CA PHE A 7 -12.20 6.08 -19.65
C PHE A 7 -12.81 4.70 -19.38
N GLN A 8 -13.12 3.97 -20.45
CA GLN A 8 -13.85 2.72 -20.40
C GLN A 8 -13.02 1.60 -21.02
N VAL A 9 -13.11 0.43 -20.41
CA VAL A 9 -12.46 -0.79 -20.91
C VAL A 9 -13.54 -1.85 -21.14
N PRO A 10 -13.61 -2.47 -22.32
CA PRO A 10 -14.49 -3.63 -22.51
C PRO A 10 -14.13 -4.74 -21.52
N GLU A 11 -15.12 -5.37 -20.88
CA GLU A 11 -14.89 -6.41 -19.87
C GLU A 11 -14.01 -7.55 -20.40
N LYS A 12 -14.14 -7.92 -21.68
CA LYS A 12 -13.27 -8.92 -22.33
C LYS A 12 -11.79 -8.52 -22.42
N ALA A 13 -11.48 -7.23 -22.36
CA ALA A 13 -10.12 -6.69 -22.49
C ALA A 13 -9.45 -6.48 -21.12
N ILE A 14 -10.19 -6.57 -20.01
CA ILE A 14 -9.62 -6.34 -18.67
C ILE A 14 -8.67 -7.46 -18.25
N ALA A 15 -8.88 -8.68 -18.73
CA ALA A 15 -8.04 -9.83 -18.41
C ALA A 15 -6.57 -9.56 -18.81
N ALA A 16 -6.34 -9.01 -20.00
CA ALA A 16 -4.99 -8.67 -20.47
C ALA A 16 -4.32 -7.60 -19.58
N HIS A 17 -5.10 -6.65 -19.06
CA HIS A 17 -4.60 -5.67 -18.10
C HIS A 17 -4.17 -6.34 -16.79
N PHE A 18 -5.00 -7.21 -16.23
CA PHE A 18 -4.69 -7.93 -15.01
C PHE A 18 -3.50 -8.89 -15.14
N SER A 19 -3.33 -9.54 -16.30
CA SER A 19 -2.13 -10.33 -16.58
C SER A 19 -0.86 -9.47 -16.54
N SER A 20 -0.86 -8.29 -17.15
CA SER A 20 0.29 -7.38 -17.09
C SER A 20 0.53 -6.81 -15.69
N VAL A 21 -0.53 -6.57 -14.90
CA VAL A 21 -0.40 -6.16 -13.49
C VAL A 21 0.23 -7.28 -12.66
N GLU A 22 -0.19 -8.52 -12.86
CA GLU A 22 0.42 -9.69 -12.20
C GLU A 22 1.91 -9.83 -12.51
N GLU A 23 2.30 -9.67 -13.77
CA GLU A 23 3.72 -9.68 -14.18
C GLU A 23 4.54 -8.59 -13.49
N ILE A 24 3.99 -7.37 -13.38
CA ILE A 24 4.65 -6.26 -12.66
C ILE A 24 4.82 -6.60 -11.18
N LEU A 25 3.78 -7.16 -10.54
CA LEU A 25 3.82 -7.53 -9.12
C LEU A 25 4.81 -8.67 -8.87
N ARG A 26 4.79 -9.73 -9.68
CA ARG A 26 5.75 -10.84 -9.62
C ARG A 26 7.19 -10.36 -9.78
N GLY A 27 7.43 -9.39 -10.66
CA GLY A 27 8.76 -8.83 -10.89
C GLY A 27 9.29 -7.97 -9.73
N ALA A 28 8.42 -7.49 -8.84
CA ALA A 28 8.81 -6.65 -7.70
C ALA A 28 8.91 -7.44 -6.38
N LEU A 29 8.15 -8.51 -6.23
CA LEU A 29 8.03 -9.30 -5.00
C LEU A 29 9.15 -10.33 -4.83
N ASP A 30 9.30 -10.83 -3.61
CA ASP A 30 10.27 -11.89 -3.31
C ASP A 30 10.03 -13.13 -4.19
N PRO A 31 11.06 -13.65 -4.87
CA PRO A 31 10.90 -14.74 -5.83
C PRO A 31 10.56 -16.09 -5.17
N SER A 32 10.67 -16.21 -3.84
CA SER A 32 10.28 -17.41 -3.09
C SER A 32 8.78 -17.59 -2.99
N VAL A 33 7.97 -16.58 -3.33
CA VAL A 33 6.51 -16.65 -3.23
C VAL A 33 5.85 -16.80 -4.59
N GLN A 34 4.77 -17.59 -4.63
CA GLN A 34 3.98 -17.76 -5.85
C GLN A 34 2.85 -16.74 -5.83
N VAL A 35 3.02 -15.67 -6.59
CA VAL A 35 2.04 -14.57 -6.64
C VAL A 35 1.15 -14.74 -7.85
N ALA A 36 -0.17 -14.69 -7.64
CA ALA A 36 -1.17 -14.59 -8.68
C ALA A 36 -2.14 -13.44 -8.36
N LEU A 37 -2.75 -12.86 -9.37
CA LEU A 37 -3.79 -11.85 -9.21
C LEU A 37 -5.16 -12.52 -9.38
N VAL A 38 -5.92 -12.62 -8.30
CA VAL A 38 -7.30 -13.12 -8.35
C VAL A 38 -8.24 -11.93 -8.53
N VAL A 39 -9.24 -12.11 -9.38
CA VAL A 39 -10.26 -11.12 -9.69
C VAL A 39 -11.60 -11.62 -9.18
N ASP A 40 -12.06 -11.01 -8.09
CA ASP A 40 -13.39 -11.27 -7.53
C ASP A 40 -14.44 -10.46 -8.28
N GLN A 41 -15.49 -11.16 -8.73
CA GLN A 41 -16.65 -10.52 -9.34
C GLN A 41 -17.72 -10.30 -8.29
N LEU A 42 -17.95 -9.03 -7.97
CA LEU A 42 -19.11 -8.58 -7.19
C LEU A 42 -20.16 -8.03 -8.18
N GLU A 43 -21.44 -8.00 -7.80
CA GLU A 43 -22.54 -7.70 -8.74
C GLU A 43 -22.26 -6.54 -9.70
N SER A 44 -21.74 -5.42 -9.18
CA SER A 44 -21.42 -4.22 -9.95
C SER A 44 -19.92 -3.92 -10.11
N LYS A 45 -19.04 -4.78 -9.58
CA LYS A 45 -17.60 -4.49 -9.47
C LYS A 45 -16.72 -5.69 -9.80
N LEU A 46 -15.51 -5.39 -10.25
CA LEU A 46 -14.40 -6.32 -10.26
C LEU A 46 -13.36 -5.81 -9.27
N VAL A 47 -12.91 -6.69 -8.38
CA VAL A 47 -11.84 -6.38 -7.41
C VAL A 47 -10.70 -7.35 -7.65
N ALA A 48 -9.55 -6.85 -8.06
CA ALA A 48 -8.33 -7.62 -8.23
C ALA A 48 -7.46 -7.47 -6.98
N GLY A 49 -6.92 -8.57 -6.49
CA GLY A 49 -6.03 -8.59 -5.32
C GLY A 49 -5.04 -9.75 -5.36
N LEU A 50 -4.02 -9.67 -4.50
CA LEU A 50 -2.99 -10.70 -4.40
C LEU A 50 -3.57 -12.04 -3.92
N SER A 51 -3.05 -13.12 -4.47
CA SER A 51 -3.33 -14.51 -4.10
C SER A 51 -2.12 -15.39 -4.37
N GLY A 52 -2.18 -16.65 -3.93
CA GLY A 52 -1.15 -17.65 -4.18
C GLY A 52 -0.41 -18.11 -2.92
N ALA A 53 0.61 -18.94 -3.11
CA ALA A 53 1.33 -19.59 -2.02
C ALA A 53 2.43 -18.67 -1.45
N GLY A 54 2.55 -18.65 -0.13
CA GLY A 54 3.53 -17.80 0.58
C GLY A 54 3.05 -16.36 0.81
N LEU A 55 1.79 -16.05 0.50
CA LEU A 55 1.17 -14.80 0.94
C LEU A 55 0.74 -14.92 2.39
N GLU A 56 0.90 -13.82 3.11
CA GLU A 56 0.48 -13.67 4.49
C GLU A 56 -0.78 -12.83 4.55
N ILE A 57 -1.51 -12.96 5.66
CA ILE A 57 -2.75 -12.23 5.89
C ILE A 57 -2.47 -11.17 6.95
N THR A 58 -2.95 -9.95 6.73
CA THR A 58 -2.88 -8.90 7.74
C THR A 58 -4.09 -7.97 7.70
N ASN A 59 -4.17 -7.04 8.65
CA ASN A 59 -5.28 -6.07 8.75
C ASN A 59 -4.85 -4.69 8.28
N ARG A 60 -5.68 -4.03 7.47
CA ARG A 60 -5.52 -2.59 7.19
C ARG A 60 -5.85 -1.76 8.43
N ASN A 61 -5.17 -0.63 8.60
CA ASN A 61 -5.52 0.34 9.64
C ASN A 61 -6.93 0.93 9.43
N ARG A 62 -7.40 1.02 8.18
CA ARG A 62 -8.73 1.55 7.83
C ARG A 62 -9.51 0.57 6.97
N GLY A 63 -10.80 0.44 7.27
CA GLY A 63 -11.75 -0.36 6.49
C GLY A 63 -11.94 -1.81 6.96
N GLY A 64 -11.24 -2.26 8.02
CA GLY A 64 -11.47 -3.55 8.66
C GLY A 64 -11.27 -4.78 7.78
N GLN A 65 -10.64 -4.61 6.60
CA GLN A 65 -10.46 -5.69 5.63
C GLN A 65 -9.14 -6.40 5.86
N VAL A 66 -9.26 -7.72 5.93
CA VAL A 66 -8.18 -8.69 5.82
C VAL A 66 -7.56 -8.54 4.43
N VAL A 67 -6.27 -8.23 4.36
CA VAL A 67 -5.52 -8.08 3.11
C VAL A 67 -4.47 -9.16 3.03
N ARG A 68 -4.34 -9.75 1.84
CA ARG A 68 -3.22 -10.64 1.52
C ARG A 68 -2.02 -9.80 1.13
N THR A 69 -0.90 -10.05 1.77
CA THR A 69 0.37 -9.38 1.50
C THR A 69 1.43 -10.40 1.11
N ALA A 70 2.38 -9.97 0.29
CA ALA A 70 3.52 -10.78 -0.12
C ALA A 70 4.82 -10.13 0.39
N PRO A 71 5.83 -10.91 0.79
CA PRO A 71 7.15 -10.37 1.10
C PRO A 71 7.69 -9.59 -0.10
N LEU A 72 8.13 -8.36 0.16
CA LEU A 72 8.67 -7.44 -0.84
C LEU A 72 10.20 -7.35 -0.71
N LEU A 73 10.68 -7.00 0.48
CA LEU A 73 12.09 -6.74 0.73
C LEU A 73 12.47 -7.11 2.17
N HIS A 74 13.62 -7.74 2.35
CA HIS A 74 14.23 -7.93 3.68
C HIS A 74 14.86 -6.60 4.11
N LEU A 75 14.52 -6.12 5.31
CA LEU A 75 15.01 -4.85 5.82
C LEU A 75 16.26 -5.08 6.69
N ARG A 76 16.08 -5.62 7.90
CA ARG A 76 17.17 -5.92 8.86
C ARG A 76 16.70 -6.92 9.91
N ASP A 77 17.61 -7.70 10.51
CA ASP A 77 17.33 -8.52 11.70
C ASP A 77 16.02 -9.32 11.59
N GLY A 78 15.83 -10.00 10.46
CA GLY A 78 14.60 -10.78 10.21
C GLY A 78 13.33 -9.97 9.91
N LEU A 79 13.33 -8.63 10.00
CA LEU A 79 12.23 -7.74 9.62
C LEU A 79 12.08 -7.66 8.10
N TRP A 80 10.84 -7.73 7.63
CA TRP A 80 10.49 -7.65 6.22
C TRP A 80 9.48 -6.53 5.95
N ALA A 81 9.60 -5.93 4.77
CA ALA A 81 8.53 -5.20 4.13
C ALA A 81 7.63 -6.17 3.36
N PHE A 82 6.32 -5.99 3.52
CA PHE A 82 5.27 -6.75 2.86
C PHE A 82 4.41 -5.80 2.01
N LEU A 83 4.06 -6.24 0.81
CA LEU A 83 3.24 -5.51 -0.15
C LEU A 83 1.83 -6.09 -0.17
N GLY A 84 0.83 -5.26 0.05
CA GLY A 84 -0.56 -5.50 -0.34
C GLY A 84 -0.91 -4.74 -1.62
N TYR A 85 -1.71 -5.36 -2.48
CA TYR A 85 -2.23 -4.73 -3.70
C TYR A 85 -3.72 -4.98 -3.85
N GLN A 86 -4.46 -3.94 -4.24
CA GLN A 86 -5.87 -4.04 -4.60
C GLN A 86 -6.22 -3.04 -5.71
N GLU A 87 -6.96 -3.50 -6.72
CA GLU A 87 -7.49 -2.68 -7.80
C GLU A 87 -9.00 -2.91 -7.97
N GLU A 88 -9.77 -1.83 -8.06
CA GLU A 88 -11.23 -1.88 -8.22
C GLU A 88 -11.64 -1.29 -9.58
N TRP A 89 -12.59 -1.97 -10.22
CA TRP A 89 -13.31 -1.51 -11.41
C TRP A 89 -14.81 -1.65 -11.19
N SER A 90 -15.59 -0.76 -11.78
CA SER A 90 -17.05 -0.85 -11.75
C SER A 90 -17.61 -1.05 -13.13
N ARG A 91 -18.68 -1.84 -13.24
CA ARG A 91 -19.47 -1.94 -14.47
C ARG A 91 -20.19 -0.62 -14.72
N MET A 92 -20.29 -0.24 -15.99
CA MET A 92 -21.09 0.91 -16.37
C MET A 92 -22.55 0.72 -15.91
N PRO A 93 -23.23 1.78 -15.44
CA PRO A 93 -24.63 1.68 -14.99
C PRO A 93 -25.61 1.24 -16.09
N ASP A 94 -25.27 1.50 -17.34
CA ASP A 94 -26.03 1.01 -18.49
C ASP A 94 -25.82 -0.50 -18.68
N ARG A 95 -26.86 -1.28 -18.38
CA ARG A 95 -26.88 -2.75 -18.50
C ARG A 95 -26.56 -3.27 -19.91
N ARG A 96 -26.67 -2.43 -20.95
CA ARG A 96 -26.29 -2.81 -22.32
C ARG A 96 -24.79 -2.72 -22.56
N SER A 97 -24.09 -1.89 -21.78
CA SER A 97 -22.66 -1.70 -21.88
C SER A 97 -21.92 -2.72 -21.01
N LYS A 98 -21.22 -3.67 -21.65
CA LYS A 98 -20.26 -4.57 -20.97
C LYS A 98 -18.90 -3.89 -20.77
N ALA A 99 -18.91 -2.61 -20.41
CA ALA A 99 -17.71 -1.83 -20.17
C ALA A 99 -17.52 -1.60 -18.68
N LEU A 100 -16.27 -1.48 -18.30
CA LEU A 100 -15.80 -1.19 -16.97
C LEU A 100 -15.19 0.21 -16.95
N PHE A 101 -15.32 0.89 -15.81
CA PHE A 101 -14.57 2.11 -15.52
C PHE A 101 -13.72 1.93 -14.26
N PHE A 102 -12.55 2.56 -14.27
CA PHE A 102 -11.60 2.48 -13.17
C PHE A 102 -12.13 3.19 -11.93
N ARG A 103 -12.07 2.46 -10.80
CA ARG A 103 -12.47 2.97 -9.50
C ARG A 103 -11.27 3.37 -8.68
N SER A 104 -10.32 2.46 -8.48
CA SER A 104 -9.11 2.76 -7.73
C SER A 104 -8.04 1.69 -7.92
N SER A 105 -6.79 2.03 -7.63
CA SER A 105 -5.71 1.08 -7.41
C SER A 105 -4.94 1.51 -6.17
N SER A 106 -4.54 0.55 -5.34
CA SER A 106 -3.90 0.82 -4.05
C SER A 106 -2.77 -0.17 -3.75
N ILE A 107 -1.69 0.38 -3.21
CA ILE A 107 -0.51 -0.31 -2.70
C ILE A 107 -0.45 -0.01 -1.20
N GLY A 108 -0.38 -1.05 -0.36
CA GLY A 108 -0.11 -0.91 1.06
C GLY A 108 1.21 -1.56 1.42
N ILE A 109 2.06 -0.87 2.17
CA ILE A 109 3.29 -1.47 2.72
C ILE A 109 3.12 -1.69 4.21
N HIS A 110 3.46 -2.90 4.63
CA HIS A 110 3.41 -3.35 6.01
C HIS A 110 4.77 -3.85 6.45
N PHE A 111 5.14 -3.62 7.71
CA PHE A 111 6.37 -4.18 8.28
C PHE A 111 6.05 -5.28 9.27
N GLY A 112 6.89 -6.30 9.34
CA GLY A 112 6.81 -7.34 10.36
C GLY A 112 7.72 -8.52 10.05
N TYR A 113 7.59 -9.58 10.83
CA TYR A 113 8.33 -10.83 10.64
C TYR A 113 7.51 -11.83 9.83
N ARG A 114 8.20 -12.71 9.08
CA ARG A 114 7.52 -13.77 8.32
C ARG A 114 6.77 -14.70 9.27
N ASN A 115 5.54 -15.06 8.90
CA ASN A 115 4.63 -15.93 9.65
C ASN A 115 4.25 -15.42 11.06
N MET A 116 4.46 -14.13 11.34
CA MET A 116 4.12 -13.52 12.63
C MET A 116 3.18 -12.34 12.46
N ASP A 117 2.10 -12.30 13.22
CA ASP A 117 1.22 -11.14 13.31
C ASP A 117 1.50 -10.35 14.61
N PRO A 118 1.30 -9.02 14.63
CA PRO A 118 0.73 -8.19 13.56
C PRO A 118 1.78 -7.64 12.57
N LYS A 119 1.30 -7.24 11.38
CA LYS A 119 2.08 -6.47 10.38
C LYS A 119 1.48 -5.07 10.18
N PRO A 120 1.84 -4.06 11.01
CA PRO A 120 1.30 -2.72 10.89
C PRO A 120 1.53 -2.11 9.49
N GLN A 121 0.52 -1.40 8.98
CA GLN A 121 0.61 -0.67 7.72
C GLN A 121 1.38 0.63 7.94
N ILE A 122 2.52 0.78 7.26
CA ILE A 122 3.42 1.92 7.41
C ILE A 122 3.03 3.05 6.46
N PHE A 123 2.69 2.71 5.22
CA PHE A 123 2.23 3.68 4.25
C PHE A 123 1.33 3.05 3.19
N ARG A 124 0.60 3.92 2.49
CA ARG A 124 -0.28 3.57 1.38
C ARG A 124 -0.09 4.54 0.22
N ALA A 125 0.01 4.00 -0.98
CA ALA A 125 -0.13 4.74 -2.23
C ALA A 125 -1.46 4.34 -2.88
N GLU A 126 -2.27 5.31 -3.30
CA GLU A 126 -3.59 5.06 -3.88
C GLU A 126 -3.84 5.99 -5.06
N TRP A 127 -4.28 5.45 -6.19
CA TRP A 127 -4.82 6.24 -7.29
C TRP A 127 -6.34 6.13 -7.31
N ALA A 128 -7.00 7.22 -6.91
CA ALA A 128 -8.44 7.37 -6.95
C ALA A 128 -8.94 7.64 -8.37
N GLY A 129 -9.94 6.86 -8.79
CA GLY A 129 -10.66 7.00 -10.05
C GLY A 129 -12.04 7.62 -9.88
N TYR A 130 -12.98 7.20 -10.72
CA TYR A 130 -14.33 7.76 -10.77
C TYR A 130 -15.29 7.05 -9.82
N ASP A 131 -16.33 7.75 -9.38
CA ASP A 131 -17.54 7.23 -8.72
C ASP A 131 -18.78 7.70 -9.48
N PHE A 132 -19.82 6.87 -9.49
CA PHE A 132 -21.10 7.22 -10.11
C PHE A 132 -22.16 7.38 -9.03
N ARG A 133 -22.54 8.64 -8.74
CA ARG A 133 -23.56 8.97 -7.74
C ARG A 133 -24.50 10.05 -8.27
N GLY A 134 -25.79 9.87 -8.05
CA GLY A 134 -26.81 10.86 -8.45
C GLY A 134 -26.82 11.13 -9.97
N GLY A 135 -26.55 10.12 -10.79
CA GLY A 135 -26.56 10.25 -12.25
C GLY A 135 -25.30 10.89 -12.86
N GLN A 136 -24.29 11.21 -12.06
CA GLN A 136 -23.08 11.90 -12.51
C GLN A 136 -21.80 11.18 -12.07
N TYR A 137 -20.78 11.26 -12.92
CA TYR A 137 -19.43 10.82 -12.57
C TYR A 137 -18.72 11.91 -11.76
N ARG A 138 -18.07 11.50 -10.66
CA ARG A 138 -17.29 12.36 -9.78
C ARG A 138 -15.99 11.64 -9.39
N PHE A 139 -14.96 12.36 -8.98
CA PHE A 139 -13.77 11.73 -8.39
C PHE A 139 -14.06 11.27 -6.97
N GLN A 140 -13.48 10.13 -6.58
CA GLN A 140 -13.47 9.72 -5.18
C GLN A 140 -12.68 10.78 -4.37
N GLY A 141 -13.27 11.35 -3.31
CA GLY A 141 -12.58 12.35 -2.47
C GLY A 141 -12.73 13.83 -2.87
N GLY A 142 -13.71 14.18 -3.72
CA GLY A 142 -14.11 15.58 -3.89
C GLY A 142 -13.21 16.42 -4.81
N LEU A 143 -12.76 15.81 -5.93
CA LEU A 143 -12.12 16.38 -7.14
C LEU A 143 -10.72 15.81 -7.48
N ALA A 144 -10.12 15.00 -6.60
CA ALA A 144 -8.79 14.44 -6.86
C ALA A 144 -8.85 13.13 -7.64
N GLY A 145 -8.64 13.20 -8.96
CA GLY A 145 -8.46 12.03 -9.83
C GLY A 145 -7.02 11.55 -9.93
N HIS A 146 -6.14 11.94 -9.00
CA HIS A 146 -4.70 11.70 -9.08
C HIS A 146 -4.23 10.75 -7.95
N PRO A 147 -3.01 10.21 -8.02
CA PRO A 147 -2.42 9.45 -6.94
C PRO A 147 -2.26 10.26 -5.65
N HIS A 148 -2.39 9.56 -4.53
CA HIS A 148 -2.19 10.04 -3.18
C HIS A 148 -1.23 9.10 -2.45
N TRP A 149 -0.42 9.69 -1.58
CA TRP A 149 0.46 8.99 -0.65
C TRP A 149 0.02 9.34 0.76
N GLN A 150 -0.14 8.33 1.60
CA GLN A 150 -0.55 8.48 2.99
C GLN A 150 0.41 7.69 3.88
N PHE A 151 0.88 8.37 4.93
CA PHE A 151 1.72 7.77 5.96
C PHE A 151 0.84 7.34 7.11
N ASP A 152 0.70 6.03 7.27
CA ASP A 152 -0.19 5.44 8.26
C ASP A 152 0.57 4.93 9.50
N ALA A 153 1.90 5.07 9.52
CA ALA A 153 2.76 4.64 10.61
C ALA A 153 2.37 5.25 11.96
N LEU A 154 2.01 6.54 12.00
CA LEU A 154 1.55 7.18 13.24
C LEU A 154 0.19 6.63 13.69
N GLU A 155 -0.73 6.33 12.78
CA GLU A 155 -2.01 5.70 13.12
C GLU A 155 -1.84 4.26 13.60
N SER A 156 -0.86 3.52 13.04
CA SER A 156 -0.51 2.18 13.51
C SER A 156 0.10 2.18 14.92
N LEU A 157 0.82 3.23 15.29
CA LEU A 157 1.43 3.39 16.61
C LEU A 157 0.43 3.86 17.69
N LEU A 158 -0.56 4.67 17.31
CA LEU A 158 -1.45 5.37 18.24
C LEU A 158 -2.78 4.65 18.50
N SER A 159 -3.06 3.49 17.89
CA SER A 159 -4.31 2.78 18.18
C SER A 159 -4.21 2.00 19.49
N ASP A 160 -4.97 2.41 20.50
CA ASP A 160 -4.96 1.87 21.87
C ASP A 160 -5.12 0.33 21.96
N GLU A 161 -5.85 -0.30 21.03
CA GLU A 161 -5.99 -1.78 20.95
C GLU A 161 -4.76 -2.52 20.38
N LYS A 162 -3.81 -1.80 19.78
CA LYS A 162 -2.56 -2.36 19.25
C LYS A 162 -1.35 -2.01 20.10
N VAL A 163 -1.51 -1.23 21.17
CA VAL A 163 -0.41 -0.89 22.08
C VAL A 163 0.16 -2.16 22.70
N ASP A 164 -0.68 -3.11 23.14
CA ASP A 164 -0.20 -4.39 23.70
C ASP A 164 0.56 -5.23 22.67
N LYS A 165 0.10 -5.28 21.42
CA LYS A 165 0.77 -6.03 20.34
C LYS A 165 2.02 -5.33 19.79
N ALA A 166 2.05 -4.00 19.84
CA ALA A 166 3.22 -3.19 19.52
C ALA A 166 4.28 -3.33 20.62
N SER A 167 3.85 -3.45 21.88
CA SER A 167 4.71 -3.79 23.02
C SER A 167 5.25 -5.22 22.92
N GLU A 168 4.45 -6.21 22.52
CA GLU A 168 4.94 -7.58 22.24
C GLU A 168 5.98 -7.59 21.11
N LEU A 169 5.75 -6.83 20.02
CA LEU A 169 6.74 -6.63 18.96
C LEU A 169 8.01 -5.95 19.50
N ALA A 170 7.86 -5.06 20.49
CA ALA A 170 8.97 -4.39 21.16
C ALA A 170 9.81 -5.33 22.00
N GLU A 171 9.16 -6.23 22.74
CA GLU A 171 9.83 -7.23 23.56
C GLU A 171 10.59 -8.24 22.69
N LEU A 172 9.99 -8.69 21.58
CA LEU A 172 10.67 -9.53 20.58
C LEU A 172 11.92 -8.85 19.98
N LEU A 173 11.80 -7.56 19.65
CA LEU A 173 12.93 -6.75 19.17
C LEU A 173 14.02 -6.56 20.25
N ARG A 174 13.67 -6.53 21.54
CA ARG A 174 14.63 -6.45 22.66
C ARG A 174 15.37 -7.76 22.87
N GLU A 175 14.69 -8.90 22.76
CA GLU A 175 15.30 -10.23 22.98
C GLU A 175 16.31 -10.61 21.88
N GLU A 176 16.05 -10.25 20.62
CA GLU A 176 16.97 -10.54 19.50
C GLU A 176 18.20 -9.61 19.47
N ALA A 177 18.10 -8.39 20.02
CA ALA A 177 19.14 -7.36 19.86
C ALA A 177 20.40 -7.55 20.73
N GLY A 178 20.40 -8.44 21.73
CA GLY A 178 21.60 -8.93 22.44
C GLY A 178 22.66 -7.90 22.90
N GLY A 179 22.32 -6.61 23.00
CA GLY A 179 23.30 -5.53 22.93
C GLY A 179 23.08 -4.48 24.02
N ARG A 180 24.15 -4.17 24.76
CA ARG A 180 24.17 -3.13 25.80
C ARG A 180 23.65 -1.78 25.29
N PRO A 181 22.95 -1.00 26.13
CA PRO A 181 22.52 0.35 25.78
C PRO A 181 23.74 1.25 25.48
N PRO A 182 23.70 2.11 24.44
CA PRO A 182 24.76 3.07 24.17
C PRO A 182 24.86 4.13 25.29
N PRO A 183 26.08 4.55 25.68
CA PRO A 183 26.26 5.53 26.75
C PRO A 183 25.98 6.96 26.27
N ASP A 184 25.00 7.57 26.94
CA ASP A 184 24.79 8.98 27.32
C ASP A 184 25.09 10.13 26.35
N PHE A 185 24.03 10.90 26.08
CA PHE A 185 24.07 12.35 26.28
C PHE A 185 23.04 12.73 27.34
N SER A 186 23.40 12.59 28.61
CA SER A 186 22.65 13.20 29.72
C SER A 186 23.41 14.40 30.28
N PRO A 187 22.76 15.56 30.38
CA PRO A 187 22.90 16.34 31.58
C PRO A 187 21.52 16.55 32.20
N HIS A 188 21.32 15.82 33.29
CA HIS A 188 20.40 16.10 34.39
C HIS A 188 18.91 15.78 34.20
N GLY A 189 18.58 14.55 34.60
CA GLY A 189 17.68 14.32 35.73
C GLY A 189 16.19 14.41 35.43
N LEU A 190 15.62 13.28 35.00
CA LEU A 190 14.37 12.69 35.50
C LEU A 190 14.26 11.27 34.91
N GLY A 191 13.72 10.35 35.71
CA GLY A 191 13.98 8.93 35.61
C GLY A 191 13.53 8.22 34.34
N LEU A 192 14.22 7.10 34.08
CA LEU A 192 13.75 5.86 33.46
C LEU A 192 12.47 6.00 32.62
N LEU A 193 12.62 6.28 31.33
CA LEU A 193 11.54 6.10 30.36
C LEU A 193 12.07 5.33 29.15
N ASP A 194 11.53 4.11 29.02
CA ASP A 194 11.29 3.35 27.80
C ASP A 194 11.97 3.85 26.52
N THR A 195 13.13 3.27 26.22
CA THR A 195 13.57 3.09 24.83
C THR A 195 12.79 1.92 24.25
N ASP A 196 11.50 2.17 24.02
CA ASP A 196 10.48 1.25 23.52
C ASP A 196 10.46 1.21 22.01
N VAL A 197 9.63 0.35 21.40
CA VAL A 197 9.33 0.29 19.95
C VAL A 197 9.10 1.64 19.26
N HIS A 198 8.77 2.65 20.05
CA HIS A 198 8.92 4.04 19.67
C HIS A 198 10.29 4.37 19.06
N ASP A 199 11.46 3.88 19.42
CA ASP A 199 12.74 4.25 18.75
C ASP A 199 12.97 3.53 17.40
N VAL A 200 12.34 2.37 17.19
CA VAL A 200 12.42 1.65 15.91
C VAL A 200 11.50 2.29 14.87
N ILE A 201 10.35 2.81 15.30
CA ILE A 201 9.33 3.43 14.44
C ILE A 201 9.38 4.97 14.49
N SER A 202 9.87 5.57 15.57
CA SER A 202 10.07 7.01 15.73
C SER A 202 11.46 7.45 15.28
N SER A 203 11.40 8.42 14.38
CA SER A 203 12.13 9.69 14.51
C SER A 203 13.30 9.96 13.58
N ARG A 204 13.89 9.00 12.86
CA ARG A 204 14.82 9.37 11.76
C ARG A 204 14.69 8.63 10.45
N LYS A 205 14.64 7.30 10.41
CA LYS A 205 14.74 6.58 9.12
C LYS A 205 13.43 6.52 8.32
N ILE A 206 12.30 6.21 8.97
CA ILE A 206 10.98 6.26 8.32
C ILE A 206 10.59 7.70 7.99
N ALA A 207 10.89 8.65 8.88
CA ALA A 207 10.72 10.08 8.64
C ALA A 207 11.64 10.64 7.53
N ALA A 208 12.74 9.96 7.23
CA ALA A 208 13.65 10.28 6.13
C ALA A 208 13.26 9.59 4.80
N MET A 209 12.23 8.75 4.75
CA MET A 209 11.71 8.26 3.48
C MET A 209 10.92 9.36 2.79
N HIS A 210 11.39 9.83 1.65
CA HIS A 210 10.84 11.01 0.99
C HIS A 210 9.72 10.63 0.01
N PHE A 211 8.65 9.99 0.49
CA PHE A 211 7.74 9.34 -0.47
C PHE A 211 6.91 10.29 -1.35
N ALA A 212 6.53 11.48 -0.86
CA ALA A 212 5.60 12.35 -1.58
C ALA A 212 6.25 13.61 -2.18
N SER A 213 7.09 14.34 -1.45
CA SER A 213 7.57 15.66 -1.90
C SER A 213 8.81 15.63 -2.80
N ALA A 214 9.58 14.52 -2.84
CA ALA A 214 10.83 14.42 -3.60
C ALA A 214 10.79 13.44 -4.79
N ALA A 215 9.69 12.69 -4.95
CA ALA A 215 9.55 11.69 -6.00
C ALA A 215 9.39 12.34 -7.39
N MET A 216 10.48 12.65 -8.10
CA MET A 216 10.42 13.36 -9.40
C MET A 216 9.48 12.75 -10.46
N TRP A 217 9.15 11.46 -10.36
CA TRP A 217 8.32 10.74 -11.33
C TRP A 217 6.81 11.05 -11.24
N TRP A 218 6.28 11.60 -10.14
CA TRP A 218 4.87 12.05 -10.09
C TRP A 218 4.64 13.40 -10.77
N ASN A 219 5.71 14.16 -11.04
CA ASN A 219 5.66 15.44 -11.73
C ASN A 219 5.41 15.29 -13.26
N GLU A 220 5.31 14.05 -13.76
CA GLU A 220 4.79 13.81 -15.10
C GLU A 220 3.28 14.12 -15.12
N ALA A 221 2.87 15.07 -15.97
CA ALA A 221 1.47 15.54 -16.09
C ALA A 221 0.42 14.43 -16.31
N GLN A 222 0.85 13.22 -16.67
CA GLN A 222 -0.02 12.05 -16.85
C GLN A 222 -0.58 11.49 -15.53
N HIS A 223 0.11 11.65 -14.40
CA HIS A 223 -0.36 11.20 -13.09
C HIS A 223 -1.11 12.29 -12.31
N ALA A 224 -1.12 13.54 -12.78
CA ALA A 224 -1.86 14.64 -12.15
C ALA A 224 -3.40 14.58 -12.37
N HIS A 225 -3.87 13.62 -13.15
CA HIS A 225 -5.27 13.49 -13.56
C HIS A 225 -5.72 12.03 -13.51
N ALA A 226 -7.01 11.80 -13.76
CA ALA A 226 -7.54 10.44 -13.91
C ALA A 226 -6.75 9.66 -14.97
N PRO A 227 -6.58 8.33 -14.81
CA PRO A 227 -5.96 7.54 -15.85
C PRO A 227 -6.76 7.67 -17.14
N LYS A 228 -6.09 7.71 -18.29
CA LYS A 228 -6.77 7.78 -19.60
C LYS A 228 -6.91 6.42 -20.25
N ASN A 229 -6.13 5.45 -19.79
CA ASN A 229 -6.09 4.07 -20.27
C ASN A 229 -5.45 3.18 -19.20
N THR A 230 -5.43 1.88 -19.48
CA THR A 230 -4.81 0.86 -18.61
C THR A 230 -3.29 0.97 -18.54
N ILE A 231 -2.63 1.51 -19.57
CA ILE A 231 -1.17 1.73 -19.56
C ILE A 231 -0.80 2.71 -18.45
N ASN A 232 -1.55 3.81 -18.27
CA ASN A 232 -1.28 4.76 -17.20
C ASN A 232 -1.30 4.09 -15.81
N ILE A 233 -2.28 3.22 -15.55
CA ILE A 233 -2.40 2.49 -14.27
C ILE A 233 -1.18 1.59 -14.05
N ARG A 234 -0.76 0.84 -15.08
CA ARG A 234 0.41 -0.04 -15.03
C ARG A 234 1.71 0.73 -14.83
N ASP A 235 1.87 1.85 -15.52
CA ASP A 235 3.04 2.71 -15.37
C ASP A 235 3.13 3.31 -13.98
N TRP A 236 1.99 3.74 -13.42
CA TRP A 236 1.92 4.19 -12.03
C TRP A 236 2.30 3.09 -11.06
N LEU A 237 1.76 1.88 -11.21
CA LEU A 237 2.09 0.74 -10.36
C LEU A 237 3.59 0.43 -10.42
N LYS A 238 4.13 0.27 -11.63
CA LYS A 238 5.54 -0.07 -11.86
C LYS A 238 6.47 1.00 -11.27
N ARG A 239 6.20 2.28 -11.51
CA ARG A 239 7.01 3.39 -11.00
C ARG A 239 6.89 3.54 -9.49
N SER A 240 5.69 3.38 -8.95
CA SER A 240 5.45 3.38 -7.50
C SER A 240 6.25 2.28 -6.83
N LEU A 241 6.16 1.04 -7.33
CA LEU A 241 6.91 -0.09 -6.76
C LEU A 241 8.42 0.11 -6.83
N ALA A 242 8.94 0.54 -7.98
CA ALA A 242 10.38 0.80 -8.13
C ALA A 242 10.87 1.86 -7.14
N TYR A 243 10.09 2.93 -6.97
CA TYR A 243 10.40 3.99 -6.01
C TYR A 243 10.29 3.53 -4.56
N ILE A 244 9.26 2.73 -4.24
CA ILE A 244 9.07 2.14 -2.92
C ILE A 244 10.26 1.27 -2.54
N VAL A 245 10.66 0.35 -3.42
CA VAL A 245 11.81 -0.52 -3.19
C VAL A 245 13.08 0.32 -3.00
N GLN A 246 13.30 1.34 -3.84
CA GLN A 246 14.45 2.22 -3.71
C GLN A 246 14.52 2.95 -2.37
N GLU A 247 13.39 3.42 -1.84
CA GLU A 247 13.37 4.12 -0.55
C GLU A 247 13.45 3.14 0.64
N LEU A 248 12.85 1.95 0.52
CA LEU A 248 12.95 0.91 1.56
C LEU A 248 14.37 0.35 1.69
N ASP A 249 15.12 0.24 0.59
CA ASP A 249 16.52 -0.20 0.59
C ASP A 249 17.46 0.76 1.34
N ARG A 250 16.99 1.98 1.67
CA ARG A 250 17.75 2.97 2.45
C ARG A 250 17.54 2.86 3.96
N VAL A 251 16.60 2.02 4.41
CA VAL A 251 16.17 1.91 5.81
C VAL A 251 16.96 0.82 6.53
#